data_AF-A0A956YB56-F1
#
_entry.id   AF-A0A956YB56-F1
#
_cell.length_a   1.000
_cell.length_b   1.000
_cell.length_c   1.000
_cell.angle_alpha   90.00
_cell.angle_beta   90.00
_cell.angle_gamma   90.00
#
_symmetry.space_group_name_H-M   'P 1'
#
loop_
_entity.id
_entity.type
_entity.pdbx_description
1 polymer ?
#
loop_
_entity_poly.entity_id
_entity_poly.type
_entity_poly.pdbx_seq_one_letter_code
_entity_poly.pdbx_strand_id
1 'polypeptide(L)'
;MRSNEYNMTLVLKLLFTFLTWGSLIAVTIVLGEEMGAEVIPILFLLGGMLVVINGFIWDWGQGIAHTSQKKLEAEEKRKRDMLDSVLRNLSDEQLRALRSRLTEPDFEQELAVMLGDDGELITSQR
;
A
#
# COMPACT_ATOMS: atom_id res chain seq x y z
N MET A 1 -6.40 21.24 -13.59
CA MET A 1 -5.54 20.32 -14.37
C MET A 1 -5.65 18.86 -13.92
N ARG A 2 -5.59 18.53 -12.62
CA ARG A 2 -5.73 17.14 -12.11
C ARG A 2 -6.98 16.37 -12.54
N SER A 3 -8.15 16.99 -12.68
CA SER A 3 -9.40 16.29 -13.02
C SER A 3 -9.41 15.68 -14.43
N ASN A 4 -8.67 16.26 -15.38
CA ASN A 4 -8.65 15.77 -16.76
C ASN A 4 -7.84 14.45 -16.89
N GLU A 5 -6.82 14.28 -16.06
CA GLU A 5 -5.97 13.09 -16.02
C GLU A 5 -6.73 11.88 -15.43
N TYR A 6 -7.55 12.10 -14.40
CA TYR A 6 -8.42 11.04 -13.85
C TYR A 6 -9.49 10.59 -14.86
N ASN A 7 -10.06 11.52 -15.62
CA ASN A 7 -11.03 11.17 -16.65
C ASN A 7 -10.37 10.39 -17.79
N MET A 8 -9.17 10.77 -18.21
CA MET A 8 -8.44 10.08 -19.28
C MET A 8 -8.02 8.66 -18.88
N THR A 9 -7.55 8.47 -17.65
CA THR A 9 -7.20 7.14 -17.13
C THR A 9 -8.42 6.24 -17.00
N LEU A 10 -9.56 6.76 -16.55
CA LEU A 10 -10.81 6.00 -16.46
C LEU A 10 -11.34 5.60 -17.84
N VAL A 11 -11.33 6.52 -18.81
CA VAL A 11 -11.73 6.23 -20.20
C VAL A 11 -10.83 5.16 -20.82
N LEU A 12 -9.52 5.22 -20.57
CA LEU A 12 -8.58 4.22 -21.07
C LEU A 12 -8.83 2.83 -20.46
N LYS A 13 -9.07 2.75 -19.14
CA LYS A 13 -9.42 1.50 -18.45
C LYS A 13 -10.72 0.89 -19.00
N LEU A 14 -11.73 1.73 -19.26
CA LEU A 14 -13.00 1.29 -19.86
C LEU A 14 -12.82 0.77 -21.28
N LEU A 15 -12.08 1.50 -22.13
CA LEU A 15 -11.78 1.07 -23.50
C LEU A 15 -11.02 -0.26 -23.52
N PHE A 16 -10.04 -0.41 -22.65
CA PHE A 16 -9.29 -1.67 -22.53
C PHE A 16 -10.20 -2.83 -22.11
N THR A 17 -11.05 -2.61 -21.11
CA THR A 17 -12.01 -3.63 -20.64
C THR A 17 -12.97 -4.01 -21.78
N PHE A 18 -13.51 -3.03 -22.50
CA PHE A 18 -14.41 -3.27 -23.63
C PHE A 18 -13.72 -4.03 -24.77
N LEU A 19 -12.50 -3.64 -25.13
CA LEU A 19 -11.71 -4.29 -26.17
C LEU A 19 -11.39 -5.75 -25.82
N THR A 20 -10.98 -6.01 -24.57
CA THR A 20 -10.60 -7.35 -24.12
C THR A 20 -11.79 -8.29 -24.05
N TRP A 21 -12.93 -7.85 -23.50
CA TRP A 21 -14.16 -8.64 -23.49
C TRP A 21 -14.74 -8.83 -24.89
N GLY A 22 -14.71 -7.80 -25.73
CA GLY A 22 -15.13 -7.89 -27.13
C GLY A 22 -14.29 -8.91 -27.92
N SER A 23 -12.97 -8.91 -27.72
CA SER A 23 -12.06 -9.89 -28.30
C SER A 23 -12.37 -11.32 -27.83
N LEU A 24 -12.61 -11.52 -26.54
CA LEU A 24 -12.98 -12.83 -25.99
C LEU A 24 -14.27 -13.38 -26.62
N ILE A 25 -15.29 -12.53 -26.78
CA ILE A 25 -16.55 -12.90 -27.43
C ILE A 25 -16.33 -13.25 -28.91
N ALA A 26 -15.54 -12.45 -29.63
CA ALA A 26 -15.24 -12.70 -31.03
C ALA A 26 -14.54 -14.06 -31.22
N VAL A 27 -13.52 -14.35 -30.39
CA VAL A 27 -12.81 -15.64 -30.40
C VAL A 27 -13.76 -16.80 -30.07
N THR A 28 -14.68 -16.59 -29.12
CA THR A 28 -15.67 -17.60 -28.73
C THR A 28 -16.61 -17.95 -29.90
N ILE A 29 -17.08 -16.95 -30.64
CA ILE A 29 -17.99 -17.18 -31.78
C ILE A 29 -17.28 -18.01 -32.86
N VAL A 30 -16.04 -17.64 -33.20
CA VAL A 30 -15.26 -18.34 -34.23
C VAL A 30 -14.93 -19.78 -33.81
N LEU A 31 -14.41 -19.97 -32.60
CA LEU A 31 -14.05 -21.31 -32.11
C LEU A 31 -15.26 -22.18 -31.76
N GLY A 32 -16.38 -21.54 -31.37
CA GLY A 32 -17.61 -22.23 -31.00
C GLY A 32 -18.23 -23.01 -32.16
N GLU A 33 -18.06 -22.51 -33.39
CA GLU A 33 -18.53 -23.21 -34.60
C GLU A 33 -17.70 -24.47 -34.90
N GLU A 34 -16.39 -24.45 -34.63
CA GLU A 34 -15.49 -25.57 -34.93
C GLU A 34 -15.44 -26.63 -33.83
N MET A 35 -15.44 -26.21 -32.56
CA MET A 35 -15.17 -27.09 -31.42
C MET A 35 -16.42 -27.41 -30.58
N GLY A 36 -17.54 -26.71 -30.81
CA GLY A 36 -18.80 -26.97 -30.11
C GLY A 36 -18.68 -26.87 -28.59
N ALA A 37 -19.03 -27.95 -27.87
CA ALA A 37 -19.07 -27.97 -26.40
C ALA A 37 -17.68 -27.96 -25.73
N GLU A 38 -16.61 -28.32 -26.45
CA GLU A 38 -15.25 -28.35 -25.90
C GLU A 38 -14.67 -26.95 -25.65
N VAL A 39 -15.26 -25.92 -26.25
CA VAL A 39 -14.89 -24.51 -26.01
C VAL A 39 -15.23 -24.05 -24.60
N ILE A 40 -16.26 -24.62 -23.96
CA ILE A 40 -16.75 -24.19 -22.64
C ILE A 40 -15.64 -24.18 -21.57
N PRO A 41 -14.88 -25.28 -21.34
CA PRO A 41 -13.80 -25.27 -20.35
C PRO A 41 -12.65 -24.32 -20.72
N ILE A 42 -12.33 -24.19 -22.00
CA ILE A 42 -11.28 -23.27 -22.48
C ILE A 42 -11.68 -21.82 -22.19
N LEU A 43 -12.93 -21.48 -22.45
CA LEU A 43 -13.51 -20.16 -22.22
C LEU A 43 -13.58 -19.84 -20.73
N PHE A 44 -13.86 -20.83 -19.89
CA PHE A 44 -13.84 -20.66 -18.43
C PHE A 44 -12.42 -20.34 -17.92
N LEU A 45 -11.40 -21.02 -18.46
CA LEU A 45 -10.02 -20.79 -18.10
C LEU A 45 -9.52 -19.43 -18.60
N LEU A 46 -9.75 -19.11 -19.88
CA LEU A 46 -9.37 -17.83 -20.49
C LEU A 46 -10.14 -16.66 -19.86
N GLY A 47 -11.44 -16.80 -19.68
CA GLY A 47 -12.30 -15.80 -19.05
C GLY A 47 -11.91 -15.58 -17.59
N GLY A 48 -11.63 -16.64 -16.84
CA GLY A 48 -11.11 -16.53 -15.47
C GLY A 48 -9.80 -15.75 -15.41
N MET A 49 -8.85 -16.04 -16.30
CA MET A 49 -7.59 -15.29 -16.38
C MET A 49 -7.82 -13.81 -16.74
N LEU A 50 -8.73 -13.55 -17.69
CA LEU A 50 -9.09 -12.19 -18.12
C LEU A 50 -9.71 -11.37 -16.97
N VAL A 51 -10.51 -12.01 -16.11
CA VAL A 51 -11.09 -11.38 -14.92
C VAL A 51 -10.00 -11.00 -13.93
N VAL A 52 -9.01 -11.86 -13.71
CA VAL A 52 -7.87 -11.54 -12.83
C VAL A 52 -7.08 -10.34 -13.37
N ILE A 53 -6.76 -10.33 -14.66
CA ILE A 53 -6.04 -9.22 -15.31
C ILE A 53 -6.83 -7.91 -15.21
N ASN A 54 -8.14 -7.95 -15.50
CA ASN A 54 -9.00 -6.78 -15.35
C ASN A 54 -9.08 -6.33 -13.87
N GLY A 55 -9.14 -7.26 -12.92
CA GLY A 55 -9.10 -6.96 -11.49
C GLY A 55 -7.84 -6.17 -11.10
N PHE A 56 -6.67 -6.57 -11.62
CA PHE A 56 -5.43 -5.81 -11.42
C PHE A 56 -5.49 -4.40 -12.02
N ILE A 57 -6.05 -4.24 -13.23
CA ILE A 57 -6.18 -2.93 -13.91
C ILE A 57 -7.16 -2.00 -13.17
N TRP A 58 -8.20 -2.56 -12.58
CA TRP A 58 -9.18 -1.86 -11.76
C TRP A 58 -8.74 -1.71 -10.30
N ASP A 59 -7.52 -2.10 -9.98
CA ASP A 59 -6.91 -1.96 -8.66
C ASP A 59 -7.76 -2.63 -7.55
N TRP A 60 -8.41 -3.76 -7.87
CA TRP A 60 -9.12 -4.63 -6.91
C TRP A 60 -8.11 -5.16 -5.87
N GLY A 61 -7.86 -4.38 -4.81
CA GLY A 61 -6.91 -4.71 -3.74
C GLY A 61 -5.97 -3.58 -3.32
N GLN A 62 -5.81 -2.49 -4.08
CA GLN A 62 -4.88 -1.41 -3.70
C GLN A 62 -5.36 -0.54 -2.53
N GLY A 63 -6.64 -0.66 -2.13
CA GLY A 63 -7.18 0.03 -0.95
C GLY A 63 -6.50 -0.37 0.38
N ILE A 64 -5.88 -1.56 0.43
CA ILE A 64 -5.23 -2.07 1.64
C ILE A 64 -3.80 -1.49 1.79
N ALA A 65 -3.05 -1.35 0.69
CA ALA A 65 -1.66 -0.92 0.72
C ALA A 65 -1.49 0.60 0.95
N HIS A 66 -2.30 1.43 0.29
CA HIS A 66 -2.17 2.89 0.39
C HIS A 66 -2.66 3.47 1.72
N THR A 67 -3.53 2.75 2.44
CA THR A 67 -4.04 3.19 3.75
C THR A 67 -2.96 3.06 4.82
N SER A 68 -2.14 2.00 4.77
CA SER A 68 -1.07 1.76 5.75
C SER A 68 0.01 2.83 5.68
N GLN A 69 0.49 3.15 4.47
CA GLN A 69 1.59 4.11 4.29
C GLN A 69 1.17 5.56 4.62
N LYS A 70 -0.04 5.98 4.23
CA LYS A 70 -0.57 7.30 4.62
C LYS A 70 -0.78 7.43 6.12
N LYS A 71 -1.14 6.34 6.80
CA LYS A 71 -1.34 6.34 8.26
C LYS A 71 0.00 6.48 8.99
N LEU A 72 1.04 5.77 8.54
CA LEU A 72 2.40 5.90 9.07
C LEU A 72 2.96 7.31 8.88
N GLU A 73 2.82 7.90 7.70
CA GLU A 73 3.26 9.29 7.43
C GLU A 73 2.52 10.32 8.30
N ALA A 74 1.22 10.11 8.54
CA ALA A 74 0.43 10.99 9.39
C ALA A 74 0.84 10.88 10.88
N GLU A 75 1.13 9.67 11.35
CA GLU A 75 1.62 9.43 12.71
C GLU A 75 3.02 10.00 12.91
N GLU A 76 3.92 9.86 11.92
CA GLU A 76 5.26 10.44 11.98
C GLU A 76 5.22 11.97 12.00
N LYS A 77 4.38 12.59 11.17
CA LYS A 77 4.17 14.04 11.18
C LYS A 77 3.65 14.52 12.53
N ARG A 78 2.68 13.81 13.12
CA ARG A 78 2.15 14.14 14.45
C ARG A 78 3.22 14.03 15.54
N LYS A 79 4.09 13.02 15.47
CA LYS A 79 5.23 12.87 16.39
C LYS A 79 6.23 14.02 16.24
N ARG A 80 6.57 14.42 15.00
CA ARG A 80 7.46 15.56 14.72
C ARG A 80 6.88 16.87 15.23
N ASP A 81 5.61 17.16 14.95
CA ASP A 81 4.95 18.38 15.42
C ASP A 81 4.86 18.44 16.95
N MET A 82 4.63 17.29 17.61
CA MET A 82 4.64 17.19 19.07
C MET A 82 6.03 17.46 19.65
N LEU A 83 7.08 16.85 19.09
CA LEU A 83 8.46 17.09 19.52
C LEU A 83 8.87 18.56 19.32
N ASP A 84 8.53 19.15 18.18
CA ASP A 84 8.84 20.56 17.89
C ASP A 84 8.12 21.49 18.87
N SER A 85 6.86 21.19 19.21
CA SER A 85 6.11 21.95 20.22
C SER A 85 6.71 21.84 21.62
N VAL A 86 7.21 20.66 22.00
CA VAL A 86 7.86 20.43 23.30
C VAL A 86 9.20 21.16 23.34
N LEU A 87 10.03 21.02 22.30
CA LEU A 87 11.33 21.69 22.21
C LEU A 87 11.19 23.23 22.27
N ARG A 88 10.15 23.78 21.65
CA ARG A 88 9.88 25.22 21.66
C ARG A 88 9.36 25.74 23.01
N ASN A 89 8.75 24.86 23.81
CA ASN A 89 8.24 25.19 25.14
C ASN A 89 9.27 24.98 26.26
N LEU A 90 10.40 24.33 25.97
CA LEU A 90 11.50 24.18 26.93
C LEU A 90 12.35 25.45 26.99
N SER A 91 12.73 25.87 28.20
CA SER A 91 13.67 26.99 28.38
C SER A 91 15.11 26.55 28.09
N ASP A 92 16.00 27.50 27.79
CA ASP A 92 17.41 27.23 27.46
C ASP A 92 18.15 26.41 28.54
N GLU A 93 17.78 26.59 29.80
CA GLU A 93 18.33 25.83 30.93
C GLU A 93 17.87 24.36 30.90
N GLN A 94 16.60 24.12 30.56
CA GLN A 94 16.03 22.79 30.41
C GLN A 94 16.57 22.07 29.15
N LEU A 95 16.83 22.81 28.07
CA LEU A 95 17.48 22.28 26.88
C LEU A 95 18.93 21.83 27.16
N ARG A 96 19.67 22.56 27.99
CA ARG A 96 21.01 22.16 28.45
C ARG A 96 20.98 20.92 29.34
N ALA A 97 20.02 20.85 30.27
CA ALA A 97 19.84 19.67 31.11
C ALA A 97 19.45 18.42 30.28
N LEU A 98 18.56 18.57 29.29
CA LEU A 98 18.16 17.49 28.39
C LEU A 98 19.33 17.03 27.52
N ARG A 99 20.10 17.96 26.96
CA ARG A 99 21.31 17.65 26.19
C ARG A 99 22.36 16.93 27.03
N SER A 100 22.56 17.35 28.28
CA SER A 100 23.49 16.69 29.21
C SER A 100 23.09 15.24 29.43
N ARG A 101 21.80 14.97 29.71
CA ARG A 101 21.28 13.61 29.92
C ARG A 101 21.37 12.73 28.67
N LEU A 102 21.09 13.28 27.50
CA LEU A 102 21.22 12.56 26.22
C LEU A 102 22.68 12.26 25.84
N THR A 103 23.65 12.97 26.42
CA THR A 103 25.10 12.77 26.16
C THR A 103 25.74 11.86 27.21
N GLU A 104 24.99 11.42 28.23
CA GLU A 104 25.50 10.46 29.21
C GLU A 104 25.73 9.10 28.54
N PRO A 105 26.92 8.49 28.70
CA PRO A 105 27.32 7.29 27.96
C PRO A 105 26.50 6.04 28.31
N ASP A 106 25.73 6.08 29.40
CA ASP A 106 24.89 4.98 29.88
C ASP A 106 23.40 5.13 29.48
N PHE A 107 23.04 6.28 28.90
CA PHE A 107 21.65 6.59 28.56
C PHE A 107 21.09 5.66 27.48
N GLU A 108 21.90 5.29 26.46
CA GLU A 108 21.47 4.34 25.44
C GLU A 108 21.24 2.93 26.01
N GLN A 109 21.99 2.55 27.05
CA GLN A 109 21.90 1.24 27.68
C GLN A 109 20.67 1.15 28.59
N GLU A 110 20.36 2.22 29.35
CA GLU A 110 19.13 2.35 30.12
C GLU A 110 17.88 2.43 29.22
N LEU A 111 17.97 3.17 28.10
CA LEU A 111 16.90 3.26 27.11
C LEU A 111 16.63 1.91 26.43
N ALA A 112 17.68 1.14 26.11
CA ALA A 112 17.54 -0.21 25.55
C ALA A 112 16.89 -1.19 26.53
N VAL A 113 17.12 -1.03 27.83
CA VAL A 113 16.46 -1.83 28.88
C VAL A 113 14.99 -1.42 29.07
N MET A 114 14.64 -0.14 28.92
CA MET A 114 13.25 0.34 29.04
C MET A 114 12.40 0.18 27.77
N LEU A 115 13.00 0.21 26.57
CA LEU A 115 12.32 -0.12 25.30
C LEU A 115 12.22 -1.64 25.04
N GLY A 116 12.82 -2.47 25.90
CA GLY A 116 12.92 -3.91 25.74
C GLY A 116 11.63 -4.70 26.00
N ASP A 117 10.51 -4.07 26.35
CA ASP A 117 9.31 -4.79 26.77
C ASP A 117 8.07 -4.61 25.88
N ASP A 118 7.95 -3.56 25.05
CA ASP A 118 6.72 -3.37 24.26
C ASP A 118 6.93 -2.66 22.90
N GLY A 119 7.58 -3.37 21.98
CA GLY A 119 7.56 -2.96 20.58
C GLY A 119 7.56 -4.11 19.58
N GLU A 120 8.41 -5.11 19.74
CA GLU A 120 8.44 -6.26 18.83
C GLU A 120 9.16 -7.47 19.45
N LEU A 121 8.55 -8.66 19.27
CA LEU A 121 9.02 -9.93 19.81
C LEU A 121 10.35 -10.34 19.17
N ILE A 122 11.43 -10.34 19.95
CA ILE A 122 12.63 -11.10 19.59
C ILE A 122 12.28 -12.58 19.73
N THR A 123 11.72 -13.20 18.69
CA THR A 123 11.68 -14.67 18.60
C THR A 123 13.11 -15.12 18.32
N SER A 124 13.90 -15.29 19.36
CA SER A 124 15.18 -15.99 19.26
C SER A 124 14.90 -17.48 19.08
N GLN A 125 14.67 -17.89 17.83
CA GLN A 125 14.75 -19.29 17.44
C GLN A 125 16.21 -19.66 17.18
N ARG A 126 16.75 -20.42 18.13
CA ARG A 126 17.79 -21.47 18.05
C ARG A 126 19.16 -21.16 17.45
#